data_AF-A0A961ZX92-F1
#
_entry.id   AF-A0A961ZX92-F1
#
_cell.length_a   1.000
_cell.length_b   1.000
_cell.length_c   1.000
_cell.angle_alpha   90.00
_cell.angle_beta   90.00
_cell.angle_gamma   90.00
#
_symmetry.space_group_name_H-M   'P 1'
#
loop_
_entity.id
_entity.type
_entity.pdbx_description
1 polymer ?
#
loop_
_entity_poly.entity_id
_entity_poly.type
_entity_poly.pdbx_seq_one_letter_code
_entity_poly.pdbx_strand_id
1 'polypeptide(L)'
;MYRVISSALFAGAFFSTGAAAASLPAIKTSANNQVPACATPGRLMAFAVSRNSRMADKFDAAATQYMRHGEALKLRWDYAFFQMLVETGNLSFTGDVNASQNNFAGLGATGGGAPGERFDNLSDGVKAHLQHVLMYSGDHVTDPVAERTRKVQEWGVLTKWQRRLLAKGPVTFADLTRQWSPSDRGYARDIAAVADAFYGRFCNIPDPRPQLVAEARGTGVSIDTTAALPNNSQESGAKGRQTAQKAIADARENSGSERLSLGAGSIGTAMQANTPSSTKSTPPTKFTVLNGAGNAAPEKSTSETTKTAFAVGAAAGAGASAAMPGTKDATPASTNCRVWQASYGGERAVIIKASDKDRTNYTVLDVNAGREQREVAAYIAAYAKNGKSLGTFNDSNTALNKAFELCPEN
;
A
#
# COMPACT_ATOMS: atom_id res chain seq x y z
N MET A 1 -24.39 66.48 41.53
CA MET A 1 -24.31 65.05 41.14
C MET A 1 -22.93 64.80 40.56
N TYR A 2 -22.14 63.90 41.15
CA TYR A 2 -20.89 63.41 40.55
C TYR A 2 -20.97 61.88 40.55
N ARG A 3 -20.81 61.25 39.39
CA ARG A 3 -20.73 59.78 39.26
C ARG A 3 -19.29 59.38 39.03
N VAL A 4 -18.74 58.61 39.97
CA VAL A 4 -17.45 57.93 39.81
C VAL A 4 -17.64 56.75 38.85
N ILE A 5 -16.76 56.61 37.87
CA ILE A 5 -16.72 55.47 36.96
C ILE A 5 -15.65 54.50 37.47
N SER A 6 -16.06 53.36 38.03
CA SER A 6 -15.15 52.28 38.39
C SER A 6 -14.96 51.32 37.22
N SER A 7 -13.79 51.39 36.58
CA SER A 7 -13.38 50.42 35.57
C SER A 7 -12.99 49.09 36.21
N ALA A 8 -13.82 48.06 36.06
CA ALA A 8 -13.50 46.70 36.47
C ALA A 8 -12.70 45.97 35.37
N LEU A 9 -11.41 45.75 35.60
CA LEU A 9 -10.56 44.90 34.74
C LEU A 9 -10.94 43.42 34.94
N PHE A 10 -11.71 42.87 34.00
CA PHE A 10 -11.91 41.43 33.92
C PHE A 10 -10.64 40.75 33.37
N ALA A 11 -9.85 40.16 34.26
CA ALA A 11 -8.79 39.24 33.89
C ALA A 11 -9.39 37.95 33.34
N GLY A 12 -9.55 37.88 32.02
CA GLY A 12 -10.02 36.67 31.33
C GLY A 12 -9.01 35.54 31.48
N ALA A 13 -9.30 34.57 32.35
CA ALA A 13 -8.53 33.34 32.45
C ALA A 13 -8.71 32.52 31.16
N PHE A 14 -7.74 32.61 30.26
CA PHE A 14 -7.64 31.71 29.11
C PHE A 14 -7.33 30.29 29.63
N PHE A 15 -8.38 29.52 29.89
CA PHE A 15 -8.27 28.07 29.99
C PHE A 15 -7.85 27.53 28.62
N SER A 16 -6.56 27.32 28.44
CA SER A 16 -6.03 26.51 27.35
C SER A 16 -6.58 25.10 27.52
N THR A 17 -7.70 24.79 26.86
CA THR A 17 -8.20 23.42 26.72
C THR A 17 -7.13 22.64 25.97
N GLY A 18 -6.29 21.90 26.70
CA GLY A 18 -5.27 21.05 26.12
C GLY A 18 -5.94 20.12 25.11
N ALA A 19 -5.39 20.05 23.90
CA ALA A 19 -5.94 19.21 22.84
C ALA A 19 -5.97 17.76 23.32
N ALA A 20 -7.15 17.27 23.68
CA ALA A 20 -7.37 15.85 23.91
C ALA A 20 -6.92 15.12 22.65
N ALA A 21 -5.99 14.17 22.79
CA ALA A 21 -5.50 13.40 21.65
C ALA A 21 -6.70 12.75 20.96
N ALA A 22 -6.97 13.14 19.71
CA ALA A 22 -8.19 12.81 19.01
C ALA A 22 -8.41 11.28 19.01
N SER A 23 -9.36 10.82 19.82
CA SER A 23 -9.73 9.42 19.88
C SER A 23 -10.51 9.08 18.62
N LEU A 24 -9.81 8.55 17.61
CA LEU A 24 -10.45 8.01 16.41
C LEU A 24 -11.57 7.04 16.82
N PRO A 25 -12.71 6.99 16.10
CA PRO A 25 -13.89 6.27 16.53
C PRO A 25 -13.70 4.74 16.55
N ALA A 26 -14.66 4.06 17.17
CA ALA A 26 -14.82 2.61 17.02
C ALA A 26 -14.96 2.23 15.53
N ILE A 27 -14.34 1.12 15.13
CA ILE A 27 -14.32 0.65 13.73
C ILE A 27 -15.73 0.33 13.22
N LYS A 28 -16.52 -0.36 14.04
CA LYS A 28 -17.91 -0.76 13.73
C LYS A 28 -18.90 0.33 14.13
N THR A 29 -19.94 0.53 13.34
CA THR A 29 -21.02 1.44 13.70
C THR A 29 -21.86 0.89 14.85
N SER A 30 -22.46 1.81 15.60
CA SER A 30 -23.42 1.52 16.67
C SER A 30 -24.40 2.68 16.80
N ALA A 31 -25.44 2.56 17.63
CA ALA A 31 -26.41 3.65 17.86
C ALA A 31 -25.74 5.00 18.18
N ASN A 32 -24.60 4.98 18.90
CA ASN A 32 -23.84 6.16 19.33
C ASN A 32 -22.55 6.38 18.50
N ASN A 33 -22.32 5.59 17.46
CA ASN A 33 -21.16 5.68 16.56
C ASN A 33 -21.61 5.47 15.11
N GLN A 34 -22.38 6.42 14.57
CA GLN A 34 -22.78 6.40 13.17
C GLN A 34 -21.80 7.22 12.31
N VAL A 35 -21.80 6.96 11.00
CA VAL A 35 -21.19 7.86 10.03
C VAL A 35 -22.05 9.15 9.98
N PRO A 36 -21.47 10.35 10.18
CA PRO A 36 -22.25 11.59 10.17
C PRO A 36 -22.94 11.81 8.82
N ALA A 37 -24.19 12.29 8.82
CA ALA A 37 -24.99 12.44 7.60
C ALA A 37 -24.38 13.38 6.54
N CYS A 38 -23.43 14.24 6.93
CA CYS A 38 -22.68 15.08 5.99
C CYS A 38 -21.48 14.38 5.33
N ALA A 39 -21.07 13.20 5.79
CA ALA A 39 -20.03 12.39 5.15
C ALA A 39 -20.61 11.65 3.95
N THR A 40 -20.99 12.40 2.91
CA THR A 40 -21.56 11.87 1.67
C THR A 40 -20.49 11.64 0.60
N PRO A 41 -20.70 10.73 -0.37
CA PRO A 41 -19.72 10.46 -1.41
C PRO A 41 -19.35 11.70 -2.23
N GLY A 42 -20.33 12.56 -2.57
CA GLY A 42 -20.08 13.79 -3.32
C GLY A 42 -19.15 14.76 -2.59
N ARG A 43 -19.36 14.98 -1.29
CA ARG A 43 -18.47 15.81 -0.45
C ARG A 43 -17.10 15.19 -0.23
N LEU A 44 -17.03 13.88 0.03
CA LEU A 44 -15.76 13.17 0.24
C LEU A 44 -14.89 13.18 -1.03
N MET A 45 -15.50 13.03 -2.20
CA MET A 45 -14.78 13.19 -3.47
C MET A 45 -14.38 14.64 -3.73
N ALA A 46 -15.23 15.63 -3.45
CA ALA A 46 -14.84 17.04 -3.57
C ALA A 46 -13.64 17.39 -2.66
N PHE A 47 -13.59 16.81 -1.46
CA PHE A 47 -12.44 16.90 -0.56
C PHE A 47 -11.18 16.22 -1.13
N ALA A 48 -11.30 15.00 -1.65
CA ALA A 48 -10.19 14.30 -2.29
C ALA A 48 -9.64 15.07 -3.51
N VAL A 49 -10.52 15.56 -4.39
CA VAL A 49 -10.17 16.39 -5.56
C VAL A 49 -9.50 17.70 -5.14
N SER A 50 -9.93 18.33 -4.03
CA SER A 50 -9.27 19.53 -3.49
C SER A 50 -7.83 19.29 -3.00
N ARG A 51 -7.45 18.02 -2.76
CA ARG A 51 -6.09 17.60 -2.38
C ARG A 51 -5.29 17.06 -3.57
N ASN A 52 -5.95 16.42 -4.54
CA ASN A 52 -5.35 15.91 -5.76
C ASN A 52 -6.38 15.87 -6.90
N SER A 53 -6.38 16.91 -7.75
CA SER A 53 -7.29 17.00 -8.89
C SER A 53 -6.94 16.06 -10.06
N ARG A 54 -5.68 15.61 -10.15
CA ARG A 54 -5.20 14.79 -11.29
C ARG A 54 -5.81 13.40 -11.36
N MET A 55 -6.37 12.92 -10.25
CA MET A 55 -6.88 11.56 -10.09
C MET A 55 -8.40 11.53 -9.90
N ALA A 56 -9.08 12.67 -10.13
CA ALA A 56 -10.53 12.82 -9.99
C ALA A 56 -11.27 11.75 -10.80
N ASP A 57 -11.10 11.76 -12.13
CA ASP A 57 -11.82 10.88 -13.05
C ASP A 57 -11.52 9.39 -12.80
N LYS A 58 -10.24 9.07 -12.52
CA LYS A 58 -9.79 7.68 -12.35
C LYS A 58 -10.40 6.98 -11.13
N PHE A 59 -10.64 7.74 -10.06
CA PHE A 59 -11.14 7.20 -8.79
C PHE A 59 -12.47 7.83 -8.37
N ASP A 60 -13.25 8.34 -9.33
CA ASP A 60 -14.44 9.14 -9.04
C ASP A 60 -15.49 8.39 -8.19
N ALA A 61 -15.63 7.08 -8.45
CA ALA A 61 -16.53 6.20 -7.72
C ALA A 61 -16.01 5.77 -6.33
N ALA A 62 -14.80 6.18 -5.90
CA ALA A 62 -14.18 5.68 -4.67
C ALA A 62 -15.07 5.88 -3.44
N ALA A 63 -15.50 7.11 -3.16
CA ALA A 63 -16.33 7.36 -1.97
C ALA A 63 -17.71 6.65 -2.05
N THR A 64 -18.26 6.46 -3.25
CA THR A 64 -19.50 5.71 -3.46
C THR A 64 -19.32 4.23 -3.10
N GLN A 65 -18.21 3.62 -3.49
CA GLN A 65 -17.89 2.24 -3.11
C GLN A 65 -17.54 2.11 -1.62
N TYR A 66 -16.86 3.10 -1.02
CA TYR A 66 -16.60 3.10 0.43
C TYR A 66 -17.91 3.16 1.22
N MET A 67 -18.87 3.97 0.78
CA MET A 67 -20.21 4.01 1.38
C MET A 67 -20.96 2.69 1.19
N ARG A 68 -21.03 2.17 -0.04
CA ARG A 68 -21.76 0.93 -0.36
C ARG A 68 -21.28 -0.27 0.48
N HIS A 69 -19.98 -0.58 0.40
CA HIS A 69 -19.40 -1.70 1.15
C HIS A 69 -19.36 -1.40 2.65
N GLY A 70 -19.15 -0.14 3.03
CA GLY A 70 -19.07 0.31 4.41
C GLY A 70 -20.39 0.20 5.18
N GLU A 71 -21.50 0.61 4.58
CA GLU A 71 -22.84 0.44 5.16
C GLU A 71 -23.20 -1.06 5.27
N ALA A 72 -22.91 -1.85 4.23
CA ALA A 72 -23.14 -3.30 4.24
C ALA A 72 -22.34 -4.03 5.35
N LEU A 73 -21.08 -3.64 5.57
CA LEU A 73 -20.19 -4.19 6.60
C LEU A 73 -20.37 -3.53 7.99
N LYS A 74 -21.28 -2.55 8.12
CA LYS A 74 -21.54 -1.78 9.36
C LYS A 74 -20.27 -1.14 9.94
N LEU A 75 -19.51 -0.46 9.09
CA LEU A 75 -18.24 0.19 9.41
C LEU A 75 -18.35 1.71 9.45
N ARG A 76 -17.49 2.35 10.25
CA ARG A 76 -17.11 3.78 10.12
C ARG A 76 -16.25 3.97 8.87
N TRP A 77 -16.91 3.82 7.72
CA TRP A 77 -16.29 3.79 6.39
C TRP A 77 -15.75 5.15 5.96
N ASP A 78 -16.24 6.23 6.56
CA ASP A 78 -15.67 7.57 6.51
C ASP A 78 -14.21 7.58 6.99
N TYR A 79 -13.93 6.93 8.13
CA TYR A 79 -12.55 6.81 8.63
C TYR A 79 -11.69 5.85 7.82
N ALA A 80 -12.26 4.82 7.19
CA ALA A 80 -11.54 4.01 6.21
C ALA A 80 -11.22 4.81 4.92
N PHE A 81 -12.09 5.73 4.50
CA PHE A 81 -11.80 6.66 3.39
C PHE A 81 -10.69 7.65 3.77
N PHE A 82 -10.69 8.20 4.98
CA PHE A 82 -9.60 9.05 5.46
C PHE A 82 -8.28 8.28 5.58
N GLN A 83 -8.32 7.03 6.07
CA GLN A 83 -7.17 6.12 6.09
C GLN A 83 -6.63 5.92 4.66
N MET A 84 -7.48 5.62 3.68
CA MET A 84 -7.09 5.50 2.28
C MET A 84 -6.38 6.75 1.73
N LEU A 85 -6.84 7.96 2.08
CA LEU A 85 -6.16 9.19 1.66
C LEU A 85 -4.75 9.32 2.28
N VAL A 86 -4.52 8.78 3.48
CA VAL A 86 -3.17 8.68 4.07
C VAL A 86 -2.34 7.62 3.34
N GLU A 87 -2.83 6.37 3.26
CA GLU A 87 -2.12 5.23 2.65
C GLU A 87 -1.68 5.49 1.20
N THR A 88 -2.53 6.16 0.42
CA THR A 88 -2.29 6.39 -1.01
C THR A 88 -1.60 7.73 -1.31
N GLY A 89 -1.30 8.54 -0.29
CA GLY A 89 -0.79 9.91 -0.49
C GLY A 89 -1.77 10.79 -1.28
N ASN A 90 -3.04 10.80 -0.88
CA ASN A 90 -4.18 11.41 -1.58
C ASN A 90 -4.31 10.87 -3.02
N LEU A 91 -4.40 9.55 -3.18
CA LEU A 91 -4.51 8.84 -4.47
C LEU A 91 -3.32 9.07 -5.43
N SER A 92 -2.17 9.50 -4.92
CA SER A 92 -0.96 9.74 -5.72
C SER A 92 -0.11 8.49 -5.96
N PHE A 93 -0.22 7.48 -5.08
CA PHE A 93 0.47 6.19 -5.19
C PHE A 93 2.00 6.32 -5.39
N THR A 94 2.65 7.08 -4.52
CA THR A 94 4.10 7.37 -4.57
C THR A 94 4.98 6.36 -3.81
N GLY A 95 4.38 5.30 -3.26
CA GLY A 95 5.07 4.20 -2.58
C GLY A 95 5.27 2.99 -3.48
N ASP A 96 5.36 1.78 -2.89
CA ASP A 96 5.54 0.55 -3.66
C ASP A 96 4.28 0.16 -4.47
N VAL A 97 3.09 0.53 -3.99
CA VAL A 97 1.81 0.26 -4.66
C VAL A 97 1.56 1.27 -5.79
N ASN A 98 1.24 0.77 -6.98
CA ASN A 98 0.86 1.59 -8.13
C ASN A 98 -0.66 1.81 -8.22
N ALA A 99 -1.08 2.98 -8.72
CA ALA A 99 -2.49 3.35 -8.93
C ALA A 99 -3.29 2.40 -9.85
N SER A 100 -2.66 1.51 -10.62
CA SER A 100 -3.34 0.48 -11.42
C SER A 100 -3.78 -0.74 -10.60
N GLN A 101 -3.27 -0.92 -9.37
CA GLN A 101 -3.54 -2.11 -8.57
C GLN A 101 -4.87 -2.08 -7.81
N ASN A 102 -5.54 -0.93 -7.75
CA ASN A 102 -6.71 -0.67 -6.90
C ASN A 102 -6.46 -0.98 -5.41
N ASN A 103 -5.20 -1.08 -4.97
CA ASN A 103 -4.85 -1.44 -3.61
C ASN A 103 -4.75 -0.18 -2.74
N PHE A 104 -5.89 0.24 -2.21
CA PHE A 104 -6.08 1.51 -1.49
C PHE A 104 -5.50 1.53 -0.06
N ALA A 105 -4.86 0.44 0.38
CA ALA A 105 -4.54 0.20 1.79
C ALA A 105 -3.22 -0.56 2.01
N GLY A 106 -2.32 -0.52 1.03
CA GLY A 106 -0.98 -1.14 1.15
C GLY A 106 -0.99 -2.66 1.35
N LEU A 107 -2.08 -3.36 1.04
CA LEU A 107 -2.26 -4.77 1.39
C LEU A 107 -1.19 -5.62 0.69
N GLY A 108 -0.35 -6.29 1.48
CA GLY A 108 0.74 -7.13 0.99
C GLY A 108 2.00 -6.38 0.56
N ALA A 109 2.02 -5.05 0.57
CA ALA A 109 3.25 -4.29 0.33
C ALA A 109 4.18 -4.38 1.55
N THR A 110 5.48 -4.52 1.32
CA THR A 110 6.46 -4.78 2.39
C THR A 110 7.73 -3.91 2.33
N GLY A 111 7.74 -2.86 1.52
CA GLY A 111 8.84 -1.91 1.46
C GLY A 111 9.88 -2.24 0.39
N GLY A 112 10.22 -1.26 -0.44
CA GLY A 112 11.38 -1.30 -1.34
C GLY A 112 11.14 -2.17 -2.57
N GLY A 113 10.10 -1.82 -3.32
CA GLY A 113 9.78 -2.35 -4.64
C GLY A 113 8.81 -3.54 -4.67
N ALA A 114 8.37 -4.05 -3.52
CA ALA A 114 7.39 -5.13 -3.44
C ALA A 114 5.96 -4.56 -3.56
N PRO A 115 5.26 -4.72 -4.70
CA PRO A 115 4.08 -3.92 -5.03
C PRO A 115 2.84 -4.25 -4.18
N GLY A 116 2.84 -5.38 -3.47
CA GLY A 116 1.67 -5.89 -2.76
C GLY A 116 0.58 -6.43 -3.70
N GLU A 117 -0.61 -6.63 -3.14
CA GLU A 117 -1.76 -7.21 -3.83
C GLU A 117 -2.31 -6.28 -4.93
N ARG A 118 -3.06 -6.88 -5.87
CA ARG A 118 -3.78 -6.23 -6.96
C ARG A 118 -5.22 -6.72 -6.93
N PHE A 119 -6.16 -5.80 -7.19
CA PHE A 119 -7.59 -6.08 -7.29
C PHE A 119 -8.10 -5.67 -8.66
N ASP A 120 -8.98 -6.49 -9.25
CA ASP A 120 -9.41 -6.37 -10.64
C ASP A 120 -10.07 -5.03 -10.96
N ASN A 121 -10.79 -4.47 -10.00
CA ASN A 121 -11.44 -3.17 -10.13
C ASN A 121 -11.42 -2.38 -8.81
N LEU A 122 -11.84 -1.12 -8.90
CA LEU A 122 -11.91 -0.17 -7.79
C LEU A 122 -12.83 -0.67 -6.66
N SER A 123 -13.98 -1.27 -6.98
CA SER A 123 -14.91 -1.79 -5.97
C SER A 123 -14.28 -2.91 -5.13
N ASP A 124 -13.61 -3.86 -5.78
CA ASP A 124 -12.94 -4.98 -5.08
C ASP A 124 -11.77 -4.49 -4.23
N GLY A 125 -11.01 -3.51 -4.71
CA GLY A 125 -9.97 -2.85 -3.92
C GLY A 125 -10.50 -2.14 -2.66
N VAL A 126 -11.64 -1.47 -2.76
CA VAL A 126 -12.30 -0.83 -1.62
C VAL A 126 -12.90 -1.86 -0.66
N LYS A 127 -13.54 -2.91 -1.19
CA LYS A 127 -14.07 -4.03 -0.41
C LYS A 127 -12.95 -4.77 0.34
N ALA A 128 -11.81 -5.02 -0.31
CA ALA A 128 -10.62 -5.61 0.28
C ALA A 128 -10.08 -4.80 1.47
N HIS A 129 -9.98 -3.47 1.32
CA HIS A 129 -9.61 -2.58 2.41
C HIS A 129 -10.59 -2.67 3.59
N LEU A 130 -11.89 -2.49 3.32
CA LEU A 130 -12.93 -2.50 4.36
C LEU A 130 -13.04 -3.85 5.08
N GLN A 131 -12.88 -4.97 4.36
CA GLN A 131 -12.76 -6.30 4.95
C GLN A 131 -11.51 -6.43 5.83
N HIS A 132 -10.35 -5.92 5.39
CA HIS A 132 -9.15 -5.94 6.22
C HIS A 132 -9.36 -5.13 7.51
N VAL A 133 -10.01 -3.95 7.43
CA VAL A 133 -10.38 -3.11 8.59
C VAL A 133 -11.38 -3.83 9.51
N LEU A 134 -12.42 -4.48 8.97
CA LEU A 134 -13.41 -5.24 9.74
C LEU A 134 -12.75 -6.35 10.58
N MET A 135 -11.79 -7.07 10.01
CA MET A 135 -11.04 -8.10 10.74
C MET A 135 -10.33 -7.53 11.98
N TYR A 136 -9.84 -6.28 11.98
CA TYR A 136 -9.23 -5.68 13.18
C TYR A 136 -10.25 -5.46 14.30
N SER A 137 -11.56 -5.33 14.01
CA SER A 137 -12.58 -5.24 15.06
C SER A 137 -12.88 -6.58 15.75
N GLY A 138 -12.23 -7.67 15.33
CA GLY A 138 -12.44 -9.01 15.89
C GLY A 138 -13.53 -9.83 15.21
N ASP A 139 -14.19 -9.27 14.19
CA ASP A 139 -15.13 -9.99 13.35
C ASP A 139 -14.39 -10.92 12.38
N HIS A 140 -14.99 -12.06 12.04
CA HIS A 140 -14.50 -12.94 10.98
C HIS A 140 -15.09 -12.53 9.63
N VAL A 141 -14.23 -12.27 8.65
CA VAL A 141 -14.59 -12.02 7.26
C VAL A 141 -14.73 -13.35 6.53
N THR A 142 -15.96 -13.72 6.21
CA THR A 142 -16.26 -14.77 5.23
C THR A 142 -15.90 -14.29 3.83
N ASP A 143 -15.22 -15.14 3.05
CA ASP A 143 -14.67 -14.85 1.72
C ASP A 143 -14.00 -13.46 1.57
N PRO A 144 -12.81 -13.27 2.19
CA PRO A 144 -12.04 -12.05 2.01
C PRO A 144 -11.50 -11.93 0.58
N VAL A 145 -11.70 -10.77 -0.04
CA VAL A 145 -11.16 -10.43 -1.36
C VAL A 145 -9.62 -10.41 -1.34
N ALA A 146 -9.03 -9.87 -0.27
CA ALA A 146 -7.58 -9.84 -0.09
C ALA A 146 -7.05 -11.13 0.52
N GLU A 147 -5.99 -11.65 -0.10
CA GLU A 147 -5.28 -12.84 0.32
C GLU A 147 -4.56 -12.63 1.66
N ARG A 148 -4.04 -11.43 1.92
CA ARG A 148 -3.54 -11.03 3.25
C ARG A 148 -4.62 -11.12 4.32
N THR A 149 -5.87 -10.78 4.00
CA THR A 149 -6.98 -10.91 4.97
C THR A 149 -7.26 -12.38 5.28
N ARG A 150 -7.31 -13.25 4.25
CA ARG A 150 -7.42 -14.71 4.47
C ARG A 150 -6.32 -15.24 5.40
N LYS A 151 -5.05 -14.98 5.06
CA LYS A 151 -3.88 -15.45 5.82
C LYS A 151 -3.80 -14.91 7.26
N VAL A 152 -4.12 -13.64 7.48
CA VAL A 152 -4.11 -13.04 8.84
C VAL A 152 -5.18 -13.68 9.75
N GLN A 153 -6.33 -14.09 9.20
CA GLN A 153 -7.35 -14.86 9.94
C GLN A 153 -6.91 -16.30 10.17
N GLU A 154 -6.48 -17.00 9.12
CA GLU A 154 -6.09 -18.41 9.15
C GLU A 154 -4.98 -18.68 10.18
N TRP A 155 -3.95 -17.83 10.19
CA TRP A 155 -2.81 -17.96 11.10
C TRP A 155 -3.08 -17.36 12.49
N GLY A 156 -4.26 -16.79 12.74
CA GLY A 156 -4.64 -16.21 14.04
C GLY A 156 -3.77 -15.05 14.51
N VAL A 157 -3.15 -14.31 13.57
CA VAL A 157 -2.12 -13.29 13.87
C VAL A 157 -2.64 -12.22 14.83
N LEU A 158 -3.90 -11.80 14.66
CA LEU A 158 -4.54 -10.79 15.49
C LEU A 158 -5.24 -11.34 16.74
N THR A 159 -5.43 -12.67 16.88
CA THR A 159 -6.32 -13.27 17.90
C THR A 159 -5.94 -12.94 19.34
N LYS A 160 -4.64 -12.84 19.67
CA LYS A 160 -4.19 -12.44 21.02
C LYS A 160 -4.37 -10.94 21.28
N TRP A 161 -4.27 -10.11 20.24
CA TRP A 161 -4.43 -8.66 20.30
C TRP A 161 -5.92 -8.27 20.38
N GLN A 162 -6.76 -8.81 19.47
CA GLN A 162 -8.21 -8.65 19.46
C GLN A 162 -8.82 -8.98 20.83
N ARG A 163 -8.54 -10.18 21.38
CA ARG A 163 -9.08 -10.61 22.70
C ARG A 163 -8.74 -9.63 23.83
N ARG A 164 -7.55 -9.02 23.81
CA ARG A 164 -7.14 -8.03 24.84
C ARG A 164 -7.90 -6.71 24.71
N LEU A 165 -8.23 -6.28 23.49
CA LEU A 165 -8.94 -5.03 23.27
C LEU A 165 -10.45 -5.17 23.44
N LEU A 166 -11.04 -6.26 22.93
CA LEU A 166 -12.46 -6.56 23.09
C LEU A 166 -12.89 -6.67 24.56
N ALA A 167 -11.99 -7.12 25.44
CA ALA A 167 -12.20 -7.12 26.89
C ALA A 167 -12.25 -5.71 27.53
N LYS A 168 -11.90 -4.66 26.78
CA LYS A 168 -11.93 -3.25 27.20
C LYS A 168 -13.03 -2.43 26.52
N GLY A 169 -13.56 -2.89 25.39
CA GLY A 169 -14.59 -2.21 24.61
C GLY A 169 -14.45 -2.44 23.10
N PRO A 170 -15.23 -1.72 22.28
CA PRO A 170 -15.12 -1.77 20.83
C PRO A 170 -13.74 -1.30 20.35
N VAL A 171 -13.12 -2.05 19.43
CA VAL A 171 -11.82 -1.68 18.84
C VAL A 171 -11.97 -0.39 18.03
N THR A 172 -11.06 0.55 18.24
CA THR A 172 -11.03 1.85 17.54
C THR A 172 -10.04 1.89 16.37
N PHE A 173 -10.21 2.86 15.48
CA PHE A 173 -9.18 3.19 14.50
C PHE A 173 -7.84 3.61 15.17
N ALA A 174 -7.88 4.14 16.40
CA ALA A 174 -6.68 4.48 17.19
C ALA A 174 -5.99 3.23 17.79
N ASP A 175 -6.71 2.12 17.93
CA ASP A 175 -6.12 0.81 18.21
C ASP A 175 -5.56 0.18 16.93
N LEU A 176 -6.35 0.19 15.84
CA LEU A 176 -5.96 -0.34 14.53
C LEU A 176 -4.63 0.24 14.07
N THR A 177 -4.46 1.56 14.10
CA THR A 177 -3.23 2.24 13.67
C THR A 177 -1.96 1.69 14.34
N ARG A 178 -2.03 1.36 15.64
CA ARG A 178 -0.90 0.79 16.43
C ARG A 178 -0.51 -0.62 16.01
N GLN A 179 -1.41 -1.35 15.37
CA GLN A 179 -1.22 -2.73 14.93
C GLN A 179 -0.99 -2.83 13.41
N TRP A 180 -1.57 -1.90 12.65
CA TRP A 180 -1.41 -1.76 11.20
C TRP A 180 -0.02 -1.24 10.82
N SER A 181 0.46 -0.20 11.51
CA SER A 181 1.81 0.35 11.33
C SER A 181 2.49 0.57 12.70
N PRO A 182 3.02 -0.48 13.35
CA PRO A 182 3.52 -0.39 14.73
C PRO A 182 4.72 0.55 14.93
N SER A 183 5.47 0.85 13.87
CA SER A 183 6.58 1.81 13.88
C SER A 183 6.12 3.26 13.68
N ASP A 184 4.93 3.49 13.12
CA ASP A 184 4.42 4.84 12.86
C ASP A 184 3.62 5.37 14.06
N ARG A 185 4.26 6.29 14.80
CA ARG A 185 3.63 6.98 15.93
C ARG A 185 2.76 8.18 15.51
N GLY A 186 2.82 8.60 14.25
CA GLY A 186 2.05 9.68 13.67
C GLY A 186 0.70 9.23 13.09
N TYR A 187 0.63 8.01 12.57
CA TYR A 187 -0.48 7.50 11.76
C TYR A 187 -1.89 7.84 12.29
N ALA A 188 -2.16 7.65 13.58
CA ALA A 188 -3.47 7.98 14.17
C ALA A 188 -3.82 9.48 14.10
N ARG A 189 -2.84 10.34 14.35
CA ARG A 189 -2.98 11.80 14.23
C ARG A 189 -3.15 12.22 12.77
N ASP A 190 -2.51 11.52 11.84
CA ASP A 190 -2.56 11.88 10.43
C ASP A 190 -3.92 11.50 9.81
N ILE A 191 -4.53 10.38 10.23
CA ILE A 191 -5.95 10.07 9.95
C ILE A 191 -6.88 11.13 10.59
N ALA A 192 -6.63 11.51 11.85
CA ALA A 192 -7.44 12.54 12.54
C ALA A 192 -7.38 13.88 11.78
N ALA A 193 -6.20 14.34 11.37
CA ALA A 193 -6.01 15.58 10.64
C ALA A 193 -6.69 15.58 9.25
N VAL A 194 -6.79 14.43 8.59
CA VAL A 194 -7.59 14.27 7.36
C VAL A 194 -9.09 14.35 7.68
N ALA A 195 -9.55 13.67 8.73
CA ALA A 195 -10.94 13.70 9.17
C ALA A 195 -11.40 15.12 9.59
N ASP A 196 -10.62 15.80 10.44
CA ASP A 196 -10.91 17.16 10.92
C ASP A 196 -10.95 18.17 9.77
N ALA A 197 -10.04 18.05 8.80
CA ALA A 197 -10.03 18.89 7.61
C ALA A 197 -11.25 18.65 6.71
N PHE A 198 -11.81 17.43 6.69
CA PHE A 198 -13.07 17.14 6.02
C PHE A 198 -14.26 17.73 6.81
N TYR A 199 -14.43 17.35 8.08
CA TYR A 199 -15.61 17.76 8.85
C TYR A 199 -15.65 19.28 9.11
N GLY A 200 -14.51 19.92 9.34
CA GLY A 200 -14.46 21.38 9.56
C GLY A 200 -14.85 22.21 8.34
N ARG A 201 -14.70 21.69 7.11
CA ARG A 201 -14.87 22.46 5.87
C ARG A 201 -15.93 21.90 4.91
N PHE A 202 -15.92 20.61 4.64
CA PHE A 202 -16.75 19.97 3.61
C PHE A 202 -18.09 19.46 4.14
N CYS A 203 -18.20 19.19 5.45
CA CYS A 203 -19.48 18.85 6.10
C CYS A 203 -20.50 20.02 6.03
N ASN A 204 -20.00 21.26 6.02
CA ASN A 204 -20.80 22.49 6.15
C ASN A 204 -21.21 23.14 4.82
N ILE A 205 -20.83 22.54 3.67
CA ILE A 205 -21.24 23.01 2.34
C ILE A 205 -22.37 22.13 1.76
N PRO A 206 -23.14 22.64 0.79
CA PRO A 206 -24.03 21.80 -0.02
C PRO A 206 -23.27 20.61 -0.60
N ASP A 207 -23.94 19.46 -0.70
CA ASP A 207 -23.36 18.31 -1.41
C ASP A 207 -23.27 18.65 -2.90
N PRO A 208 -22.08 18.62 -3.53
CA PRO A 208 -21.99 18.84 -4.96
C PRO A 208 -22.58 17.68 -5.79
N ARG A 209 -22.72 16.48 -5.22
CA ARG A 209 -23.24 15.27 -5.90
C ARG A 209 -24.09 14.39 -4.97
N PRO A 210 -25.24 14.88 -4.47
CA PRO A 210 -26.10 14.15 -3.53
C PRO A 210 -26.66 12.84 -4.09
N GLN A 211 -26.80 12.72 -5.41
CA GLN A 211 -27.27 11.50 -6.08
C GLN A 211 -26.41 10.27 -5.80
N LEU A 212 -25.11 10.46 -5.52
CA LEU A 212 -24.18 9.36 -5.22
C LEU A 212 -24.52 8.63 -3.91
N VAL A 213 -25.28 9.24 -2.99
CA VAL A 213 -25.81 8.57 -1.79
C VAL A 213 -26.84 7.50 -2.17
N ALA A 214 -27.73 7.80 -3.11
CA ALA A 214 -28.73 6.86 -3.60
C ALA A 214 -28.09 5.76 -4.47
N GLU A 215 -27.08 6.12 -5.27
CA GLU A 215 -26.27 5.17 -6.03
C GLU A 215 -25.54 4.18 -5.10
N ALA A 216 -24.85 4.67 -4.06
CA ALA A 216 -24.15 3.82 -3.09
C ALA A 216 -25.09 2.77 -2.48
N ARG A 217 -26.29 3.19 -2.08
CA ARG A 217 -27.33 2.34 -1.48
C ARG A 217 -28.09 1.43 -2.45
N GLY A 218 -27.90 1.59 -3.76
CA GLY A 218 -28.69 0.87 -4.77
C GLY A 218 -30.15 1.31 -4.82
N THR A 219 -30.49 2.46 -4.23
CA THR A 219 -31.85 3.06 -4.24
C THR A 219 -32.00 4.16 -5.29
N GLY A 220 -30.97 4.38 -6.12
CA GLY A 220 -31.01 5.30 -7.23
C GLY A 220 -31.78 4.72 -8.42
N VAL A 221 -32.70 5.53 -8.96
CA VAL A 221 -33.35 5.30 -10.26
C VAL A 221 -32.29 5.06 -11.32
N SER A 222 -32.55 4.14 -12.26
CA SER A 222 -31.76 4.01 -13.49
C SER A 222 -31.75 5.34 -14.25
N ILE A 223 -30.67 6.11 -14.09
CA ILE A 223 -30.38 7.23 -15.00
C ILE A 223 -30.06 6.58 -16.34
N ASP A 224 -31.03 6.63 -17.26
CA ASP A 224 -30.79 6.24 -18.64
C ASP A 224 -29.73 7.18 -19.23
N THR A 225 -28.62 6.62 -19.71
CA THR A 225 -27.43 7.37 -20.14
C THR A 225 -27.64 8.09 -21.49
N THR A 226 -28.89 8.25 -21.92
CA THR A 226 -29.33 8.94 -23.13
C THR A 226 -29.49 10.45 -22.94
N ALA A 227 -29.49 10.96 -21.70
CA ALA A 227 -29.53 12.39 -21.39
C ALA A 227 -28.16 13.07 -21.59
N ALA A 228 -27.71 13.15 -22.85
CA ALA A 228 -26.62 14.04 -23.24
C ALA A 228 -27.01 15.51 -22.96
N LEU A 229 -26.01 16.33 -22.61
CA LEU A 229 -26.17 17.79 -22.51
C LEU A 229 -26.73 18.35 -23.83
N PRO A 230 -27.57 19.42 -23.80
CA PRO A 230 -28.21 19.96 -24.99
C PRO A 230 -27.17 20.55 -25.94
N ASN A 231 -26.77 19.77 -26.95
CA ASN A 231 -25.78 20.17 -27.93
C ASN A 231 -26.47 20.96 -29.05
N ASN A 232 -26.29 22.28 -29.04
CA ASN A 232 -26.87 23.17 -30.04
C ASN A 232 -26.04 23.14 -31.33
N SER A 233 -26.23 22.10 -32.15
CA SER A 233 -25.67 22.00 -33.50
C SER A 233 -26.57 21.16 -34.41
N GLN A 234 -27.58 21.82 -34.99
CA GLN A 234 -28.35 21.30 -36.12
C GLN A 234 -27.56 21.47 -37.44
N GLU A 235 -27.88 20.60 -38.41
CA GLU A 235 -27.47 20.60 -39.82
C GLU A 235 -25.99 20.31 -40.20
N SER A 236 -25.76 19.13 -40.80
CA SER A 236 -25.01 18.89 -42.07
C SER A 236 -24.45 17.45 -42.26
N GLY A 237 -25.00 16.43 -41.58
CA GLY A 237 -24.48 15.06 -41.54
C GLY A 237 -24.48 14.22 -42.86
N ALA A 238 -24.82 14.82 -44.01
CA ALA A 238 -24.99 14.12 -45.29
C ALA A 238 -23.85 14.33 -46.33
N LYS A 239 -23.01 15.38 -46.21
CA LYS A 239 -21.97 15.67 -47.23
C LYS A 239 -20.58 15.08 -46.93
N GLY A 240 -20.20 14.94 -45.66
CA GLY A 240 -18.83 14.53 -45.28
C GLY A 240 -18.43 13.08 -45.66
N ARG A 241 -19.38 12.15 -45.75
CA ARG A 241 -19.09 10.73 -46.02
C ARG A 241 -18.73 10.44 -47.49
N GLN A 242 -19.25 11.20 -48.45
CA GLN A 242 -18.92 11.03 -49.87
C GLN A 242 -17.52 11.59 -50.20
N THR A 243 -17.10 12.69 -49.57
CA THR A 243 -15.77 13.28 -49.80
C THR A 243 -14.63 12.38 -49.31
N ALA A 244 -14.79 11.74 -48.15
CA ALA A 244 -13.80 10.81 -47.60
C ALA A 244 -13.66 9.52 -48.44
N GLN A 245 -14.76 9.01 -48.98
CA GLN A 245 -14.73 7.82 -49.85
C GLN A 245 -14.07 8.10 -51.20
N LYS A 246 -14.27 9.30 -51.76
CA LYS A 246 -13.60 9.71 -53.02
C LYS A 246 -12.08 9.85 -52.86
N ALA A 247 -11.61 10.48 -51.78
CA ALA A 247 -10.17 10.64 -51.52
C ALA A 247 -9.41 9.30 -51.35
N ILE A 248 -10.09 8.22 -50.95
CA ILE A 248 -9.50 6.88 -50.82
C ILE A 248 -9.49 6.12 -52.16
N ALA A 249 -10.38 6.45 -53.10
CA ALA A 249 -10.35 5.93 -54.46
C ALA A 249 -9.24 6.59 -55.29
N ASP A 250 -9.16 7.92 -55.27
CA ASP A 250 -8.17 8.71 -56.02
C ASP A 250 -6.72 8.35 -55.60
N ALA A 251 -6.51 7.94 -54.34
CA ALA A 251 -5.21 7.48 -53.82
C ALA A 251 -4.80 6.06 -54.27
N ARG A 252 -5.70 5.29 -54.91
CA ARG A 252 -5.41 3.92 -55.38
C ARG A 252 -5.07 3.84 -56.88
N GLU A 253 -5.38 4.85 -57.67
CA GLU A 253 -5.06 4.87 -59.11
C GLU A 253 -3.64 5.39 -59.41
N ASN A 254 -3.07 6.24 -58.56
CA ASN A 254 -1.74 6.84 -58.78
C ASN A 254 -0.59 6.12 -58.04
N SER A 255 -0.55 4.79 -58.11
CA SER A 255 0.58 3.97 -57.59
C SER A 255 1.43 3.39 -58.72
N GLY A 256 2.37 4.20 -59.24
CA GLY A 256 3.29 3.78 -60.31
C GLY A 256 4.71 4.30 -60.09
N SER A 257 5.62 3.39 -59.70
CA SER A 257 7.09 3.49 -59.70
C SER A 257 7.76 4.79 -59.21
N GLU A 258 8.51 4.70 -58.11
CA GLU A 258 9.97 4.53 -58.21
C GLU A 258 10.58 3.98 -56.90
N ARG A 259 11.82 3.47 -56.98
CA ARG A 259 12.51 2.72 -55.91
C ARG A 259 13.69 3.52 -55.32
N LEU A 260 14.31 2.94 -54.27
CA LEU A 260 15.63 3.25 -53.69
C LEU A 260 15.65 4.47 -52.75
N SER A 261 16.56 4.59 -51.78
CA SER A 261 17.40 3.63 -51.03
C SER A 261 18.19 4.43 -49.98
N LEU A 262 18.38 3.89 -48.76
CA LEU A 262 19.44 4.20 -47.78
C LEU A 262 19.78 5.68 -47.43
N GLY A 263 19.94 5.99 -46.14
CA GLY A 263 20.69 7.20 -45.75
C GLY A 263 20.55 7.61 -44.29
N ALA A 264 21.54 7.25 -43.45
CA ALA A 264 21.76 7.91 -42.17
C ALA A 264 22.49 9.25 -42.38
N GLY A 265 22.31 10.25 -41.50
CA GLY A 265 23.04 11.51 -41.60
C GLY A 265 22.60 12.59 -40.61
N SER A 266 23.24 12.64 -39.45
CA SER A 266 23.03 13.66 -38.42
C SER A 266 23.86 14.93 -38.64
N ILE A 267 23.22 16.10 -38.74
CA ILE A 267 23.77 17.46 -38.53
C ILE A 267 22.58 18.34 -38.06
N GLY A 268 22.65 19.30 -37.11
CA GLY A 268 23.74 19.79 -36.27
C GLY A 268 23.78 21.33 -36.22
N THR A 269 23.59 21.95 -35.04
CA THR A 269 23.70 23.41 -34.76
C THR A 269 22.67 24.32 -35.48
N ALA A 270 22.24 25.50 -35.02
CA ALA A 270 22.38 26.30 -33.77
C ALA A 270 21.13 27.24 -33.66
N MET A 271 20.95 28.25 -32.77
CA MET A 271 21.70 28.82 -31.64
C MET A 271 20.75 29.68 -30.75
N GLN A 272 21.02 29.79 -29.44
CA GLN A 272 20.76 30.91 -28.47
C GLN A 272 19.44 31.74 -28.46
N ALA A 273 19.05 32.42 -27.39
CA ALA A 273 19.18 32.26 -25.92
C ALA A 273 18.42 33.41 -25.25
N ASN A 274 17.78 33.19 -24.09
CA ASN A 274 17.64 34.23 -23.07
C ASN A 274 17.19 33.67 -21.70
N THR A 275 17.84 34.12 -20.63
CA THR A 275 17.47 33.95 -19.21
C THR A 275 17.90 35.25 -18.49
N PRO A 276 17.28 35.68 -17.38
CA PRO A 276 17.62 35.07 -16.08
C PRO A 276 16.46 34.95 -15.05
N SER A 277 16.64 34.02 -14.10
CA SER A 277 16.30 34.05 -12.66
C SER A 277 14.97 34.62 -12.11
N SER A 278 14.40 34.13 -11.00
CA SER A 278 14.58 32.87 -10.23
C SER A 278 13.61 32.86 -9.04
N THR A 279 12.91 31.74 -8.78
CA THR A 279 12.50 31.34 -7.42
C THR A 279 12.31 29.82 -7.36
N LYS A 280 13.10 29.14 -6.51
CA LYS A 280 12.97 27.70 -6.26
C LYS A 280 11.79 27.44 -5.33
N SER A 281 10.87 26.55 -5.72
CA SER A 281 9.92 25.92 -4.81
C SER A 281 10.39 24.50 -4.50
N THR A 282 10.71 24.24 -3.24
CA THR A 282 11.22 22.95 -2.75
C THR A 282 10.13 21.87 -2.78
N PRO A 283 10.38 20.66 -3.31
CA PRO A 283 9.46 19.53 -3.16
C PRO A 283 9.52 18.96 -1.74
N PRO A 284 8.40 18.60 -1.10
CA PRO A 284 8.41 17.90 0.19
C PRO A 284 9.05 16.51 0.07
N THR A 285 9.72 16.09 1.14
CA THR A 285 10.68 14.98 1.13
C THR A 285 10.06 13.58 1.18
N LYS A 286 10.60 12.74 0.29
CA LYS A 286 10.70 11.26 0.30
C LYS A 286 10.38 10.57 1.65
N PHE A 287 9.53 9.54 1.59
CA PHE A 287 9.46 8.52 2.62
C PHE A 287 10.58 7.48 2.44
N THR A 288 11.33 7.21 3.50
CA THR A 288 12.27 6.08 3.60
C THR A 288 12.26 5.59 5.05
N VAL A 289 11.90 4.32 5.27
CA VAL A 289 12.06 3.67 6.59
C VAL A 289 13.28 2.78 6.54
N LEU A 290 14.40 3.28 7.06
CA LEU A 290 15.57 2.52 7.48
C LEU A 290 16.02 3.09 8.83
N ASN A 291 16.26 2.22 9.80
CA ASN A 291 16.60 2.63 11.16
C ASN A 291 17.95 2.03 11.57
N GLY A 292 18.84 2.87 12.10
CA GLY A 292 20.19 2.51 12.54
C GLY A 292 20.81 3.73 13.23
N ALA A 293 21.05 3.63 14.54
CA ALA A 293 21.28 4.78 15.41
C ALA A 293 22.67 5.44 15.27
N GLY A 294 22.78 6.68 15.77
CA GLY A 294 24.07 7.36 15.99
C GLY A 294 24.93 6.69 17.07
N ASN A 295 26.10 7.23 17.45
CA ASN A 295 26.42 8.65 17.50
C ASN A 295 27.95 8.92 17.51
N ALA A 296 28.31 10.20 17.41
CA ALA A 296 29.58 10.83 17.82
C ALA A 296 30.85 10.60 16.97
N ALA A 297 31.31 11.70 16.37
CA ALA A 297 32.74 12.01 16.15
C ALA A 297 33.24 12.85 17.37
N PRO A 298 34.55 13.10 17.57
CA PRO A 298 35.33 13.92 16.63
C PRO A 298 36.79 13.49 16.34
N GLU A 299 37.22 13.90 15.13
CA GLU A 299 38.55 14.39 14.72
C GLU A 299 39.86 13.55 14.75
N LYS A 300 40.45 13.51 13.54
CA LYS A 300 41.87 13.77 13.17
C LYS A 300 42.99 12.71 13.31
N SER A 301 43.41 12.32 12.11
CA SER A 301 44.77 12.47 11.53
C SER A 301 45.84 11.37 11.69
N THR A 302 46.29 10.96 10.49
CA THR A 302 47.68 10.68 10.07
C THR A 302 48.44 9.45 10.59
N SER A 303 48.77 8.60 9.61
CA SER A 303 50.13 8.12 9.29
C SER A 303 50.78 6.97 10.05
N GLU A 304 51.37 6.10 9.21
CA GLU A 304 52.67 5.44 9.33
C GLU A 304 52.92 4.27 10.31
N THR A 305 53.01 3.08 9.67
CA THR A 305 54.24 2.25 9.59
C THR A 305 54.74 1.45 10.81
N THR A 306 55.24 0.24 10.46
CA THR A 306 56.40 -0.48 11.04
C THR A 306 56.16 -1.63 12.03
N LYS A 307 56.41 -2.88 11.54
CA LYS A 307 57.12 -4.04 12.18
C LYS A 307 56.59 -4.56 13.55
N THR A 308 56.75 -5.83 13.97
CA THR A 308 57.55 -7.01 13.56
C THR A 308 56.84 -8.22 14.21
N ALA A 309 56.49 -9.32 13.53
CA ALA A 309 57.29 -10.45 13.03
C ALA A 309 57.26 -11.71 13.94
N PHE A 310 57.63 -12.86 13.35
CA PHE A 310 57.69 -14.24 13.90
C PHE A 310 56.34 -14.96 14.17
N ALA A 311 56.16 -16.24 13.84
CA ALA A 311 56.91 -17.09 12.89
C ALA A 311 56.14 -18.35 12.45
N VAL A 312 56.21 -18.63 11.14
CA VAL A 312 56.52 -19.93 10.48
C VAL A 312 55.77 -21.20 10.89
N GLY A 313 55.14 -21.84 9.89
CA GLY A 313 54.59 -23.19 9.98
C GLY A 313 53.91 -23.65 8.69
N ALA A 314 54.63 -23.65 7.55
CA ALA A 314 54.08 -24.04 6.26
C ALA A 314 54.38 -25.51 5.93
N ALA A 315 53.36 -26.24 5.45
CA ALA A 315 53.54 -27.42 4.60
C ALA A 315 52.31 -27.58 3.69
N ALA A 316 52.52 -27.67 2.39
CA ALA A 316 51.47 -27.92 1.40
C ALA A 316 51.33 -29.42 1.12
N GLY A 317 50.14 -29.85 0.74
CA GLY A 317 49.87 -31.21 0.26
C GLY A 317 48.61 -31.24 -0.58
N ALA A 318 48.76 -31.39 -1.90
CA ALA A 318 47.67 -31.64 -2.82
C ALA A 318 47.65 -33.13 -3.21
N GLY A 319 46.47 -33.74 -3.36
CA GLY A 319 46.39 -35.07 -3.97
C GLY A 319 45.16 -35.92 -3.65
N ALA A 320 44.32 -36.08 -4.68
CA ALA A 320 43.57 -37.30 -5.04
C ALA A 320 42.40 -37.83 -4.19
N SER A 321 41.38 -38.29 -4.93
CA SER A 321 40.16 -38.96 -4.48
C SER A 321 40.37 -40.36 -3.89
N ALA A 322 39.53 -40.71 -2.91
CA ALA A 322 39.08 -42.08 -2.68
C ALA A 322 37.63 -42.06 -2.17
N ALA A 323 36.85 -43.11 -2.44
CA ALA A 323 35.39 -43.11 -2.27
C ALA A 323 34.91 -43.87 -1.01
N MET A 324 33.80 -43.38 -0.42
CA MET A 324 32.75 -44.09 0.35
C MET A 324 33.16 -44.99 1.54
N PRO A 325 32.45 -44.88 2.69
CA PRO A 325 31.07 -45.38 2.75
C PRO A 325 30.05 -44.38 3.32
N GLY A 326 28.77 -44.67 3.09
CA GLY A 326 27.69 -43.77 3.46
C GLY A 326 27.41 -43.75 4.96
N THR A 327 27.48 -42.57 5.57
CA THR A 327 26.71 -42.22 6.76
C THR A 327 25.61 -41.25 6.36
N LYS A 328 24.36 -41.75 6.32
CA LYS A 328 23.19 -40.87 6.35
C LYS A 328 23.16 -40.23 7.74
N ASP A 329 23.68 -39.01 7.87
CA ASP A 329 23.31 -38.11 8.96
C ASP A 329 21.86 -37.66 8.79
N ALA A 330 20.96 -38.63 8.97
CA ALA A 330 19.55 -38.40 9.15
C ALA A 330 19.38 -37.66 10.47
N THR A 331 19.42 -36.33 10.39
CA THR A 331 18.96 -35.46 11.47
C THR A 331 17.59 -35.98 11.91
N PRO A 332 17.37 -36.30 13.20
CA PRO A 332 16.18 -37.02 13.62
C PRO A 332 14.92 -36.28 13.15
N ALA A 333 14.05 -37.01 12.46
CA ALA A 333 12.79 -36.48 11.95
C ALA A 333 12.00 -35.90 13.13
N SER A 334 11.83 -34.58 13.15
CA SER A 334 11.09 -33.92 14.23
C SER A 334 9.63 -34.35 14.10
N THR A 335 9.18 -35.22 15.01
CA THR A 335 7.88 -35.92 15.00
C THR A 335 6.67 -34.99 14.98
N ASN A 336 6.89 -33.69 15.18
CA ASN A 336 5.91 -32.63 15.03
C ASN A 336 6.52 -31.54 14.10
N CYS A 337 6.15 -31.57 12.82
CA CYS A 337 6.60 -30.59 11.85
C CYS A 337 5.44 -30.15 10.94
N ARG A 338 5.60 -29.01 10.26
CA ARG A 338 4.66 -28.53 9.24
C ARG A 338 5.37 -27.86 8.08
N VAL A 339 4.84 -28.08 6.88
CA VAL A 339 5.20 -27.34 5.67
C VAL A 339 4.22 -26.18 5.48
N TRP A 340 4.75 -25.03 5.09
CA TRP A 340 4.01 -23.80 4.84
C TRP A 340 4.44 -23.19 3.50
N GLN A 341 3.57 -22.42 2.85
CA GLN A 341 3.92 -21.62 1.68
C GLN A 341 3.74 -20.13 1.97
N ALA A 342 4.66 -19.33 1.47
CA ALA A 342 4.65 -17.88 1.49
C ALA A 342 5.22 -17.37 0.15
N SER A 343 4.91 -16.14 -0.23
CA SER A 343 5.31 -15.59 -1.52
C SER A 343 5.45 -14.07 -1.44
N TYR A 344 6.57 -13.53 -1.92
CA TYR A 344 6.71 -12.11 -2.29
C TYR A 344 6.44 -11.88 -3.79
N GLY A 345 5.94 -12.90 -4.49
CA GLY A 345 6.04 -13.02 -5.94
C GLY A 345 7.48 -13.32 -6.38
N GLY A 346 7.62 -13.95 -7.55
CA GLY A 346 8.93 -14.25 -8.14
C GLY A 346 8.98 -15.62 -8.80
N GLU A 347 10.09 -15.87 -9.48
CA GLU A 347 10.36 -17.10 -10.24
C GLU A 347 11.27 -18.09 -9.49
N ARG A 348 11.65 -17.78 -8.24
CA ARG A 348 12.49 -18.65 -7.40
C ARG A 348 11.80 -18.93 -6.08
N ALA A 349 12.16 -20.04 -5.43
CA ALA A 349 11.66 -20.38 -4.10
C ALA A 349 12.81 -20.69 -3.14
N VAL A 350 12.63 -20.40 -1.84
CA VAL A 350 13.61 -20.68 -0.78
C VAL A 350 12.94 -21.42 0.36
N ILE A 351 13.53 -22.52 0.81
CA ILE A 351 13.03 -23.22 2.01
C ILE A 351 13.66 -22.57 3.26
N ILE A 352 12.82 -22.10 4.19
CA ILE A 352 13.22 -21.54 5.48
C ILE A 352 12.77 -22.51 6.58
N LYS A 353 13.73 -23.07 7.33
CA LYS A 353 13.46 -23.90 8.52
C LYS A 353 13.50 -23.03 9.76
N ALA A 354 12.42 -23.01 10.53
CA ALA A 354 12.36 -22.42 11.88
C ALA A 354 11.78 -23.44 12.86
N SER A 355 12.53 -23.78 13.90
CA SER A 355 12.09 -24.69 14.97
C SER A 355 11.81 -23.89 16.24
N ASP A 356 10.66 -24.14 16.85
CA ASP A 356 10.36 -23.76 18.24
C ASP A 356 10.61 -24.97 19.16
N LYS A 357 10.12 -24.94 20.41
CA LYS A 357 10.34 -26.03 21.37
C LYS A 357 9.54 -27.30 21.03
N ASP A 358 8.42 -27.13 20.34
CA ASP A 358 7.37 -28.14 20.22
C ASP A 358 7.15 -28.57 18.76
N ARG A 359 7.65 -27.78 17.78
CA ARG A 359 7.44 -28.00 16.34
C ARG A 359 8.54 -27.40 15.45
N THR A 360 8.81 -28.07 14.33
CA THR A 360 9.60 -27.52 13.21
C THR A 360 8.70 -27.05 12.07
N ASN A 361 8.82 -25.78 11.67
CA ASN A 361 8.17 -25.25 10.49
C ASN A 361 9.16 -25.15 9.32
N TYR A 362 8.78 -25.66 8.17
CA TYR A 362 9.46 -25.45 6.88
C TYR A 362 8.59 -24.54 6.02
N THR A 363 9.04 -23.34 5.73
CA THR A 363 8.33 -22.42 4.81
C THR A 363 9.00 -22.45 3.45
N VAL A 364 8.26 -22.80 2.40
CA VAL A 364 8.61 -22.46 1.02
C VAL A 364 8.23 -21.01 0.80
N LEU A 365 9.22 -20.15 0.56
CA LEU A 365 9.04 -18.73 0.29
C LEU A 365 9.40 -18.44 -1.16
N ASP A 366 8.42 -18.09 -1.99
CA ASP A 366 8.73 -17.56 -3.32
C ASP A 366 9.34 -16.16 -3.19
N VAL A 367 10.40 -15.93 -3.96
CA VAL A 367 11.23 -14.73 -3.96
C VAL A 367 11.61 -14.33 -5.37
N ASN A 368 11.85 -13.04 -5.54
CA ASN A 368 12.26 -12.46 -6.81
C ASN A 368 13.75 -12.74 -7.07
N ALA A 369 14.08 -13.08 -8.32
CA ALA A 369 15.47 -13.32 -8.72
C ALA A 369 16.35 -12.10 -8.45
N GLY A 370 17.52 -12.33 -7.85
CA GLY A 370 18.45 -11.29 -7.42
C GLY A 370 18.04 -10.53 -6.14
N ARG A 371 16.93 -10.88 -5.50
CA ARG A 371 16.47 -10.29 -4.20
C ARG A 371 16.30 -11.33 -3.09
N GLU A 372 16.63 -12.58 -3.35
CA GLU A 372 16.37 -13.74 -2.50
C GLU A 372 16.91 -13.53 -1.08
N GLN A 373 18.17 -13.09 -0.95
CA GLN A 373 18.78 -12.87 0.36
C GLN A 373 18.07 -11.80 1.19
N ARG A 374 17.59 -10.71 0.55
CA ARG A 374 16.87 -9.62 1.22
C ARG A 374 15.45 -10.06 1.61
N GLU A 375 14.74 -10.71 0.71
CA GLU A 375 13.35 -11.14 0.92
C GLU A 375 13.27 -12.27 1.96
N VAL A 376 14.22 -13.22 1.94
CA VAL A 376 14.38 -14.25 2.98
C VAL A 376 14.72 -13.64 4.34
N ALA A 377 15.66 -12.68 4.41
CA ALA A 377 16.00 -12.02 5.66
C ALA A 377 14.80 -11.24 6.25
N ALA A 378 14.03 -10.54 5.40
CA ALA A 378 12.80 -9.87 5.81
C ALA A 378 11.75 -10.85 6.35
N TYR A 379 11.57 -12.00 5.70
CA TYR A 379 10.65 -13.04 6.16
C TYR A 379 11.07 -13.65 7.50
N ILE A 380 12.36 -13.97 7.66
CA ILE A 380 12.94 -14.51 8.92
C ILE A 380 12.74 -13.53 10.07
N ALA A 381 12.98 -12.23 9.84
CA ALA A 381 12.81 -11.19 10.85
C ALA A 381 11.33 -11.03 11.30
N ALA A 382 10.39 -11.14 10.36
CA ALA A 382 8.97 -10.90 10.63
C ALA A 382 8.20 -12.14 11.12
N TYR A 383 8.43 -13.31 10.51
CA TYR A 383 7.55 -14.49 10.66
C TYR A 383 8.27 -15.75 11.15
N ALA A 384 9.55 -15.91 10.82
CA ALA A 384 10.32 -17.12 11.12
C ALA A 384 11.52 -16.82 12.03
N LYS A 385 11.27 -16.41 13.29
CA LYS A 385 12.32 -16.10 14.28
C LYS A 385 13.31 -17.26 14.42
N ASN A 386 14.61 -16.94 14.39
CA ASN A 386 15.72 -17.89 14.36
C ASN A 386 15.71 -18.86 13.16
N GLY A 387 14.92 -18.57 12.12
CA GLY A 387 14.84 -19.35 10.90
C GLY A 387 16.14 -19.31 10.10
N LYS A 388 16.40 -20.38 9.36
CA LYS A 388 17.56 -20.54 8.48
C LYS A 388 17.10 -20.95 7.08
N SER A 389 17.69 -20.34 6.05
CA SER A 389 17.55 -20.85 4.67
C SER A 389 18.22 -22.21 4.55
N LEU A 390 17.55 -23.16 3.91
CA LEU A 390 18.07 -24.50 3.58
C LEU A 390 18.49 -24.64 2.12
N GLY A 391 18.15 -23.67 1.26
CA GLY A 391 18.48 -23.70 -0.16
C GLY A 391 17.51 -22.90 -1.02
N THR A 392 17.98 -22.52 -2.20
CA THR A 392 17.21 -21.80 -3.23
C THR A 392 16.93 -22.73 -4.41
N PHE A 393 15.70 -22.71 -4.90
CA PHE A 393 15.15 -23.56 -5.95
C PHE A 393 14.72 -22.69 -7.14
N ASN A 394 14.50 -23.31 -8.30
CA ASN A 394 14.10 -22.63 -9.54
C ASN A 394 12.57 -22.48 -9.69
N ASP A 395 11.79 -23.07 -8.79
CA ASP A 395 10.33 -23.02 -8.78
C ASP A 395 9.79 -23.47 -7.41
N SER A 396 8.53 -23.15 -7.12
CA SER A 396 7.89 -23.46 -5.84
C SER A 396 7.58 -24.95 -5.67
N ASN A 397 7.25 -25.68 -6.74
CA ASN A 397 6.89 -27.10 -6.65
C ASN A 397 8.09 -27.97 -6.26
N THR A 398 9.26 -27.71 -6.84
CA THR A 398 10.51 -28.40 -6.47
C THR A 398 10.89 -28.12 -5.02
N ALA A 399 10.74 -26.87 -4.56
CA ALA A 399 10.96 -26.51 -3.16
C ALA A 399 9.94 -27.16 -2.21
N LEU A 400 8.67 -27.26 -2.62
CA LEU A 400 7.59 -27.85 -1.83
C LEU A 400 7.75 -29.36 -1.68
N ASN A 401 8.04 -30.07 -2.77
CA ASN A 401 8.39 -31.50 -2.72
C ASN A 401 9.55 -31.72 -1.75
N LYS A 402 10.59 -30.88 -1.82
CA LYS A 402 11.72 -30.98 -0.89
C LYS A 402 11.36 -30.63 0.56
N ALA A 403 10.42 -29.71 0.79
CA ALA A 403 9.94 -29.39 2.12
C ALA A 403 9.12 -30.55 2.74
N PHE A 404 8.33 -31.27 1.94
CA PHE A 404 7.65 -32.50 2.37
C PHE A 404 8.63 -33.66 2.62
N GLU A 405 9.69 -33.83 1.81
CA GLU A 405 10.76 -34.79 2.16
C GLU A 405 11.43 -34.50 3.51
N LEU A 406 11.56 -33.21 3.87
CA LEU A 406 12.14 -32.74 5.14
C LEU A 406 11.14 -32.79 6.31
N CYS A 407 9.86 -33.02 6.02
CA CYS A 407 8.76 -33.11 6.98
C CYS A 407 7.74 -34.15 6.49
N PRO A 408 8.07 -35.46 6.56
CA PRO A 408 7.13 -36.52 6.26
C PRO A 408 5.97 -36.48 7.26
N GLU A 409 4.75 -36.64 6.77
CA GLU A 409 3.58 -36.85 7.63
C GLU A 409 3.69 -38.26 8.28
N ASN A 410 3.40 -38.33 9.58
CA ASN A 410 3.36 -39.57 10.38
C ASN A 410 1.92 -40.02 10.59
#